data_AF-A0A656K287-F1
#
_entry.id   AF-A0A656K287-F1
#
_cell.length_a   1.000
_cell.length_b   1.000
_cell.length_c   1.000
_cell.angle_alpha   90.00
_cell.angle_beta   90.00
_cell.angle_gamma   90.00
#
_symmetry.space_group_name_H-M   'P 1'
#
loop_
_entity.id
_entity.type
_entity.pdbx_description
1 polymer ?
#
loop_
_entity_poly.entity_id
_entity_poly.type
_entity_poly.pdbx_seq_one_letter_code
_entity_poly.pdbx_strand_id
1 'polypeptide(L)'
;NDLLPIGVPSGKGRAGASLPMALRQSLGGEVYLRVVPGLYYERLTEFAATSFFSESWTVGSEADRIGYRFKGGRALTFQPREQPFGAGSDPSNIVDSCYPIGSIQV
;
A
#
# COMPACT_ATOMS: atom_id res chain seq x y z
N ASN A 1 19.44 -17.33 24.00
CA ASN A 1 19.31 -16.02 24.66
C ASN A 1 20.00 -15.00 23.79
N ASP A 2 19.21 -14.20 23.08
CA ASP A 2 19.77 -13.15 22.23
C ASP A 2 20.25 -11.99 23.11
N LEU A 3 21.44 -11.48 22.82
CA LEU A 3 22.05 -10.33 23.50
C LEU A 3 22.26 -9.23 22.46
N LEU A 4 21.49 -8.15 22.55
CA LEU A 4 21.59 -7.01 21.64
C LEU A 4 22.42 -5.89 22.30
N PRO A 5 23.50 -5.40 21.66
CA PRO A 5 24.26 -4.28 22.19
C PRO A 5 23.43 -3.00 22.10
N ILE A 6 23.56 -2.15 23.13
CA ILE A 6 23.02 -0.79 23.11
C ILE A 6 24.15 0.21 22.90
N GLY A 7 23.84 1.36 22.30
CA GLY A 7 24.81 2.44 22.13
C GLY A 7 25.26 3.07 23.45
N VAL A 8 26.36 3.81 23.42
CA VAL A 8 26.82 4.63 24.56
C VAL A 8 25.89 5.84 24.71
N PRO A 9 25.42 6.19 25.92
CA PRO A 9 24.61 7.37 26.13
C PRO A 9 25.29 8.65 25.59
N SER A 10 24.68 9.29 24.59
CA SER A 10 25.21 10.52 23.95
C SER A 10 24.55 11.82 24.46
N GLY A 11 23.53 11.70 25.32
CA GLY A 11 22.87 12.82 26.01
C GLY A 11 21.78 13.55 25.19
N LYS A 12 20.95 14.31 25.93
CA LYS A 12 19.66 14.97 25.61
C LYS A 12 18.38 14.17 25.94
N GLY A 13 18.45 12.85 26.09
CA GLY A 13 17.30 12.07 26.56
C GLY A 13 16.96 12.37 28.03
N ARG A 14 15.66 12.53 28.34
CA ARG A 14 15.15 12.70 29.73
C ARG A 14 14.16 11.58 30.04
N ALA A 15 14.41 10.83 31.13
CA ALA A 15 13.47 9.83 31.61
C ALA A 15 12.09 10.45 31.90
N GLY A 16 11.02 9.75 31.53
CA GLY A 16 9.65 10.24 31.67
C GLY A 16 9.19 11.23 30.61
N ALA A 17 10.04 11.58 29.62
CA ALA A 17 9.57 12.31 28.45
C ALA A 17 8.55 11.46 27.67
N SER A 18 7.43 12.08 27.28
CA SER A 18 6.42 11.44 26.45
C SER A 18 6.01 12.36 25.31
N LEU A 19 5.60 11.76 24.19
CA LEU A 19 5.07 12.52 23.07
C LEU A 19 3.71 13.13 23.48
N PRO A 20 3.48 14.44 23.27
CA PRO A 20 2.16 15.06 23.46
C PRO A 20 1.06 14.26 22.76
N MET A 21 -0.11 14.14 23.37
CA MET A 21 -1.21 13.34 22.82
C MET A 21 -1.58 13.74 21.39
N ALA A 22 -1.57 15.05 21.08
CA ALA A 22 -1.87 15.58 19.76
C ALA A 22 -0.88 15.17 18.66
N LEU A 23 0.33 14.72 19.02
CA LEU A 23 1.35 14.25 18.08
C LEU A 23 1.35 12.71 17.94
N ARG A 24 0.53 12.00 18.71
CA ARG A 24 0.40 10.55 18.62
C ARG A 24 -0.56 10.19 17.50
N GLN A 25 -0.17 9.24 16.66
CA GLN A 25 -1.08 8.65 15.70
C GLN A 25 -1.99 7.65 16.41
N SER A 26 -3.31 7.76 16.21
CA SER A 26 -4.24 6.72 16.63
C SER A 26 -4.04 5.50 15.74
N LEU A 27 -3.90 4.32 16.34
CA LEU A 27 -3.69 3.06 15.63
C LEU A 27 -4.89 2.14 15.87
N GLY A 28 -5.33 1.44 14.82
CA GLY A 28 -6.43 0.48 14.87
C GLY A 28 -7.72 1.00 14.21
N GLY A 29 -8.62 0.07 13.92
CA GLY A 29 -9.86 0.35 13.19
C GLY A 29 -9.65 0.53 11.68
N GLU A 30 -10.63 1.15 11.04
CA GLU A 30 -10.56 1.54 9.63
C GLU A 30 -9.62 2.74 9.45
N VAL A 31 -8.74 2.66 8.43
CA VAL A 31 -7.75 3.68 8.14
C VAL A 31 -7.94 4.21 6.73
N TYR A 32 -8.03 5.54 6.61
CA TYR A 32 -8.04 6.20 5.31
C TYR A 32 -6.62 6.37 4.78
N LEU A 33 -6.34 5.74 3.64
CA LEU A 33 -5.08 5.89 2.92
C LEU A 33 -5.26 6.92 1.80
N ARG A 34 -4.43 7.95 1.80
CA ARG A 34 -4.34 8.91 0.69
C ARG A 34 -3.30 8.40 -0.29
N VAL A 35 -3.71 8.21 -1.54
CA VAL A 35 -2.83 7.76 -2.62
C VAL A 35 -2.91 8.72 -3.79
N VAL A 36 -1.88 8.71 -4.62
CA VAL A 36 -1.85 9.46 -5.88
C VAL A 36 -2.12 8.47 -7.01
N PRO A 37 -3.06 8.73 -7.93
CA PRO A 37 -3.24 7.92 -9.12
C PRO A 37 -1.92 7.69 -9.85
N GLY A 38 -1.60 6.41 -10.09
CA GLY A 38 -0.34 5.99 -10.68
C GLY A 38 -0.36 5.95 -12.20
N LEU A 39 0.76 5.50 -12.78
CA LEU A 39 1.02 5.45 -14.23
C LEU A 39 0.04 4.63 -15.05
N TYR A 40 -0.70 3.71 -14.43
CA TYR A 40 -1.61 2.78 -15.10
C TYR A 40 -3.06 2.98 -14.67
N TYR A 41 -3.36 4.08 -13.99
CA TYR A 41 -4.69 4.37 -13.45
C TYR A 41 -5.74 4.47 -14.55
N GLU A 42 -5.39 5.10 -15.67
CA GLU A 42 -6.22 5.27 -16.86
C GLU A 42 -6.56 3.94 -17.56
N ARG A 43 -5.88 2.85 -17.21
CA ARG A 43 -6.21 1.51 -17.70
C ARG A 43 -7.46 0.94 -17.04
N LEU A 44 -7.91 1.46 -15.90
CA LEU A 44 -9.16 1.03 -15.30
C LEU A 44 -10.34 1.57 -16.09
N THR A 45 -11.45 0.83 -16.09
CA THR A 45 -12.73 1.43 -16.49
C THR A 45 -13.12 2.52 -15.50
N GLU A 46 -13.91 3.51 -15.93
CA GLU A 46 -14.37 4.58 -15.05
C GLU A 46 -15.10 4.04 -13.80
N PHE A 47 -15.89 2.98 -13.98
CA PHE A 47 -16.56 2.29 -12.89
C PHE A 47 -15.57 1.67 -11.90
N ALA A 48 -14.56 0.93 -12.38
CA ALA A 48 -13.56 0.29 -11.53
C ALA A 48 -12.69 1.31 -10.79
N ALA A 49 -12.33 2.41 -11.47
CA ALA A 49 -11.57 3.50 -10.88
C ALA A 49 -12.35 4.18 -9.74
N THR A 50 -13.64 4.45 -9.97
CA THR A 50 -14.53 5.01 -8.94
C THR A 50 -14.73 4.04 -7.78
N SER A 51 -15.00 2.75 -8.06
CA SER A 51 -15.26 1.76 -7.03
C SER A 51 -14.04 1.56 -6.13
N PHE A 52 -12.84 1.53 -6.71
CA PHE A 52 -11.58 1.36 -5.98
C PHE A 52 -11.40 2.36 -4.83
N PHE A 53 -11.77 3.63 -5.04
CA PHE A 53 -11.66 4.68 -4.02
C PHE A 53 -12.87 4.78 -3.08
N SER A 54 -14.04 4.27 -3.51
CA SER A 54 -15.26 4.33 -2.71
C SER A 54 -15.43 3.16 -1.75
N GLU A 55 -14.72 2.06 -1.99
CA GLU A 55 -14.86 0.82 -1.23
C GLU A 55 -13.79 0.68 -0.14
N SER A 56 -14.18 0.07 0.98
CA SER A 56 -13.25 -0.30 2.04
C SER A 56 -12.57 -1.63 1.70
N TRP A 57 -11.26 -1.70 1.94
CA TRP A 57 -10.44 -2.88 1.69
C TRP A 57 -9.96 -3.50 3.01
N THR A 58 -9.97 -4.83 3.07
CA THR A 58 -9.51 -5.56 4.26
C THR A 58 -8.08 -6.06 4.04
N VAL A 59 -7.20 -5.82 5.01
CA VAL A 59 -5.85 -6.41 5.01
C VAL A 59 -5.96 -7.92 5.23
N GLY A 60 -5.44 -8.69 4.28
CA GLY A 60 -5.43 -10.15 4.34
C GLY A 60 -4.38 -10.68 5.32
N SER A 61 -4.58 -11.91 5.79
CA SER A 61 -3.68 -12.64 6.69
C SER A 61 -2.28 -12.91 6.13
N GLU A 62 -2.12 -12.82 4.81
CA GLU A 62 -0.86 -13.03 4.08
C GLU A 62 0.05 -11.78 4.09
N ALA A 63 -0.39 -10.67 4.73
CA ALA A 63 0.38 -9.43 4.73
C ALA A 63 1.66 -9.53 5.57
N ASP A 64 2.77 -9.06 5.01
CA ASP A 64 4.08 -9.10 5.66
C ASP A 64 4.92 -7.84 5.31
N ARG A 65 6.25 -7.93 5.50
CA ARG A 65 7.19 -6.83 5.20
C ARG A 65 7.49 -6.68 3.70
N ILE A 66 7.11 -7.65 2.87
CA ILE A 66 7.23 -7.59 1.40
C ILE A 66 6.03 -6.85 0.84
N GLY A 67 4.82 -7.15 1.32
CA GLY A 67 3.62 -6.49 0.82
C GLY A 67 2.36 -6.77 1.61
N TYR A 68 1.36 -5.92 1.42
CA TYR A 68 0.05 -6.05 2.03
C TYR A 68 -0.91 -6.57 0.97
N ARG A 69 -1.42 -7.80 1.16
CA ARG A 69 -2.46 -8.34 0.30
C ARG A 69 -3.81 -7.80 0.76
N PHE A 70 -4.48 -7.02 -0.06
CA PHE A 70 -5.84 -6.57 0.20
C PHE A 70 -6.87 -7.61 -0.30
N LYS A 71 -7.99 -7.70 0.41
CA LYS A 71 -9.16 -8.54 0.10
C LYS A 71 -10.43 -7.69 0.18
N GLY A 72 -11.49 -8.20 -0.45
CA GLY A 72 -12.75 -7.48 -0.59
C GLY A 72 -12.75 -6.60 -1.85
N GLY A 73 -13.68 -5.65 -1.89
CA GLY A 73 -13.91 -4.81 -3.06
C GLY A 73 -14.47 -5.56 -4.26
N ARG A 74 -14.87 -4.81 -5.28
CA ARG A 74 -15.27 -5.32 -6.59
C ARG A 74 -14.03 -5.69 -7.41
N ALA A 75 -14.19 -6.72 -8.25
CA ALA A 75 -13.16 -7.05 -9.21
C ALA A 75 -12.89 -5.85 -10.12
N LEU A 76 -11.63 -5.48 -10.24
CA LEU A 76 -11.20 -4.38 -11.11
C LEU A 76 -11.35 -4.80 -12.57
N THR A 77 -11.88 -3.89 -13.38
CA THR A 77 -12.04 -4.07 -14.81
C THR A 77 -11.19 -3.05 -15.56
N PHE A 78 -10.64 -3.48 -16.69
CA PHE A 78 -9.68 -2.72 -17.46
C PHE A 78 -10.25 -2.32 -18.82
N GLN A 79 -9.81 -1.17 -19.32
CA GLN A 79 -10.05 -0.75 -20.69
C GLN A 79 -9.53 -1.81 -21.66
N PRO A 80 -10.27 -2.16 -22.72
CA PRO A 80 -9.78 -3.06 -23.75
C PRO A 80 -8.51 -2.51 -24.39
N ARG A 81 -7.50 -3.36 -24.56
CA ARG A 81 -6.29 -3.00 -25.30
C ARG A 81 -5.69 -4.24 -25.96
N GLU A 82 -4.90 -4.00 -27.00
CA GLU A 82 -3.95 -4.99 -27.48
C GLU A 82 -2.78 -5.08 -26.48
N GLN A 83 -2.40 -6.29 -26.07
CA GLN A 83 -1.31 -6.49 -25.13
C GLN A 83 0.03 -6.23 -25.84
N PRO A 84 0.90 -5.35 -25.30
CA PRO A 84 2.20 -5.09 -25.89
C PRO A 84 3.09 -6.33 -25.78
N PHE A 85 4.04 -6.44 -26.69
CA PHE A 85 5.05 -7.49 -26.63
C PHE A 85 5.76 -7.50 -25.26
N GLY A 86 5.86 -8.68 -24.65
CA GLY A 86 6.46 -8.86 -23.33
C GLY A 86 5.48 -8.74 -22.16
N ALA A 87 4.24 -8.30 -22.38
CA ALA A 87 3.17 -8.41 -21.37
C ALA A 87 2.45 -9.77 -21.50
N GLY A 88 2.04 -10.35 -20.36
CA GLY A 88 1.19 -11.53 -20.34
C GLY A 88 -0.24 -11.26 -20.84
N SER A 89 -1.07 -12.31 -20.95
CA SER A 89 -2.42 -12.20 -21.50
C SER A 89 -3.44 -11.53 -20.57
N ASP A 90 -3.26 -11.65 -19.24
CA ASP A 90 -4.17 -11.01 -18.26
C ASP A 90 -4.27 -9.50 -18.48
N PRO A 91 -5.48 -8.91 -18.47
CA PRO A 91 -5.67 -7.47 -18.63
C PRO A 91 -4.88 -6.61 -17.65
N SER A 92 -4.54 -7.06 -16.44
CA SER A 92 -3.74 -6.25 -15.51
C SER A 92 -2.26 -6.22 -15.87
N ASN A 93 -1.76 -7.21 -16.63
CA ASN A 93 -0.35 -7.33 -16.99
C ASN A 93 0.16 -6.08 -17.72
N ILE A 94 1.41 -5.75 -17.44
CA ILE A 94 2.20 -4.71 -18.10
C ILE A 94 3.52 -5.32 -18.58
N VAL A 95 4.26 -4.58 -19.40
CA VAL A 95 5.69 -4.86 -19.55
C VAL A 95 6.36 -4.49 -18.24
N ASP A 96 7.30 -5.31 -17.78
CA ASP A 96 7.99 -5.13 -16.50
C ASP A 96 8.48 -3.69 -16.30
N SER A 97 8.22 -3.17 -15.11
CA SER A 97 8.55 -1.80 -14.72
C SER A 97 8.97 -1.75 -13.26
N CYS A 98 9.67 -0.69 -12.87
CA CYS A 98 10.01 -0.46 -11.48
C CYS A 98 8.78 -0.02 -10.68
N TYR A 99 8.66 -0.51 -9.45
CA TYR A 99 7.53 -0.20 -8.57
C TYR A 99 7.93 0.81 -7.49
N PRO A 100 7.21 1.94 -7.33
CA PRO A 100 7.49 2.88 -6.25
C PRO A 100 7.06 2.29 -4.90
N ILE A 101 7.76 2.67 -3.83
CA ILE A 101 7.36 2.29 -2.47
C ILE A 101 5.94 2.81 -2.19
N GLY A 102 5.07 1.91 -1.72
CA GLY A 102 3.67 2.20 -1.44
C GLY A 102 2.74 2.06 -2.66
N SER A 103 3.23 1.60 -3.81
CA SER A 103 2.38 1.29 -4.96
C SER A 103 1.38 0.17 -4.64
N ILE A 104 0.16 0.28 -5.16
CA ILE A 104 -0.86 -0.77 -5.10
C ILE A 104 -0.84 -1.50 -6.43
N GLN A 105 -0.51 -2.79 -6.39
CA GLN A 105 -0.39 -3.67 -7.55
C GLN A 105 -1.64 -4.55 -7.67
N VAL A 106 -2.09 -4.78 -8.90
CA VAL A 106 -3.32 -5.52 -9.23
C VAL A 106 -3.01 -6.68 -10.17
#